data_AF-A0A080ZUV4-F1
#
_entry.id   AF-A0A080ZUV4-F1
#
_cell.length_a   1.000
_cell.length_b   1.000
_cell.length_c   1.000
_cell.angle_alpha   90.00
_cell.angle_beta   90.00
_cell.angle_gamma   90.00
#
_symmetry.space_group_name_H-M   'P 1'
#
loop_
_entity.id
_entity.type
_entity.pdbx_description
1 polymer ?
#
loop_
_entity_poly.entity_id
_entity_poly.type
_entity_poly.pdbx_seq_one_letter_code
_entity_poly.pdbx_strand_id
1 'polypeptide(L)'
;MGNSSSSSSHGSAPVPENSVLDVELEIVSAKDIAAGDYFDMKAAFKGKVSSSDAYALIEVAGQKVAWTRPIFDTLEPVWNEKFFFKNVKPDTICKLYLLDEDFNGDDALGQTQFTAANTDGAETTFDLPIKRNDKAAGTIVVKVKSRATKAHGDGQLHQYGPVHYSTHLSISSGILTQSMTDDDKLESSAFHVHLHNIPQILRNDHEWNKNYPTIQKIFSPDHPESPMLRKAIATEHEVVYRHAGTTEYGLLKEPSDFFKLVNYGQRLEKPVLFTYAITPTGWYFSETGAAFFKDMLSKHMLHSGAAFSVKYAGEFRIEKGHFGKYKLVIDNNSGTYAPPKADLPKLKEIFEVNFPGISVEAKDRDDEELKKARQEILDAWA
;
A
#
# COMPACT_ATOMS: atom_id res chain seq x y z
N MET A 1 -4.69 47.74 -16.58
CA MET A 1 -3.26 47.85 -16.22
C MET A 1 -3.01 46.89 -15.08
N GLY A 2 -1.90 46.16 -15.14
CA GLY A 2 -1.77 44.78 -14.65
C GLY A 2 -1.97 44.54 -13.16
N ASN A 3 -2.64 43.42 -12.86
CA ASN A 3 -2.57 42.79 -11.55
C ASN A 3 -1.38 41.82 -11.56
N SER A 4 -0.32 42.21 -10.87
CA SER A 4 0.88 41.40 -10.65
C SER A 4 0.55 40.22 -9.75
N SER A 5 0.50 39.02 -10.33
CA SER A 5 0.66 37.77 -9.60
C SER A 5 2.06 37.74 -9.00
N SER A 6 2.17 37.93 -7.70
CA SER A 6 3.42 37.73 -6.96
C SER A 6 3.74 36.24 -6.88
N SER A 7 4.44 35.71 -7.88
CA SER A 7 5.21 34.49 -7.71
C SER A 7 6.36 34.80 -6.75
N SER A 8 6.30 34.31 -5.52
CA SER A 8 7.47 34.25 -4.65
C SER A 8 8.47 33.30 -5.30
N SER A 9 9.44 33.85 -6.03
CA SER A 9 10.61 33.14 -6.52
C SER A 9 11.48 32.74 -5.32
N HIS A 10 11.12 31.69 -4.62
CA HIS A 10 12.06 30.99 -3.74
C HIS A 10 13.05 30.28 -4.67
N GLY A 11 14.26 30.84 -4.73
CA GLY A 11 15.24 30.58 -5.77
C GLY A 11 15.64 29.10 -5.84
N SER A 12 15.62 28.55 -7.05
CA SER A 12 16.33 27.31 -7.35
C SER A 12 17.81 27.53 -7.06
N ALA A 13 18.38 26.69 -6.20
CA ALA A 13 19.82 26.67 -5.99
C ALA A 13 20.48 25.98 -7.19
N PRO A 14 21.73 26.34 -7.54
CA PRO A 14 22.48 25.64 -8.58
C PRO A 14 22.54 24.13 -8.30
N VAL A 15 22.44 23.34 -9.35
CA VAL A 15 22.58 21.89 -9.29
C VAL A 15 23.97 21.53 -9.81
N PRO A 16 24.85 20.90 -8.99
CA PRO A 16 26.15 20.42 -9.46
C PRO A 16 25.99 19.47 -10.66
N GLU A 17 26.94 19.50 -11.61
CA GLU A 17 26.94 18.56 -12.73
C GLU A 17 26.90 17.10 -12.25
N ASN A 18 26.10 16.27 -12.93
CA ASN A 18 25.91 14.84 -12.60
C ASN A 18 25.35 14.56 -11.20
N SER A 19 24.65 15.52 -10.58
CA SER A 19 23.94 15.30 -9.32
C SER A 19 22.47 14.92 -9.52
N VAL A 20 21.91 14.28 -8.50
CA VAL A 20 20.48 13.97 -8.37
C VAL A 20 19.93 14.67 -7.13
N LEU A 21 18.62 14.62 -6.93
CA LEU A 21 17.94 15.21 -5.80
C LEU A 21 17.45 14.11 -4.85
N ASP A 22 17.69 14.30 -3.55
CA ASP A 22 16.87 13.73 -2.50
C ASP A 22 15.70 14.69 -2.27
N VAL A 23 14.46 14.20 -2.34
CA VAL A 23 13.22 14.98 -2.31
C VAL A 23 12.33 14.48 -1.16
N GLU A 24 11.99 15.39 -0.25
CA GLU A 24 10.91 15.25 0.73
C GLU A 24 9.69 16.03 0.19
N LEU A 25 8.57 15.33 0.03
CA LEU A 25 7.29 15.87 -0.41
C LEU A 25 6.26 15.68 0.70
N GLU A 26 5.66 16.76 1.18
CA GLU A 26 4.49 16.75 2.05
C GLU A 26 3.25 17.14 1.25
N ILE A 27 2.25 16.26 1.18
CA ILE A 27 0.92 16.58 0.67
C ILE A 27 0.09 17.07 1.85
N VAL A 28 -0.19 18.37 1.88
CA VAL A 28 -0.78 19.04 3.05
C VAL A 28 -2.29 18.94 3.00
N SER A 29 -2.90 19.56 2.00
CA SER A 29 -4.35 19.66 1.85
C SER A 29 -4.75 19.98 0.42
N ALA A 30 -6.03 19.79 0.09
CA ALA A 30 -6.63 20.38 -1.10
C ALA A 30 -7.89 21.17 -0.71
N LYS A 31 -8.35 22.03 -1.60
CA LYS A 31 -9.58 22.82 -1.45
C LYS A 31 -10.29 23.00 -2.77
N ASP A 32 -11.59 23.21 -2.70
CA ASP A 32 -12.46 23.44 -3.85
C ASP A 32 -12.33 22.33 -4.92
N ILE A 33 -12.07 21.09 -4.49
CA ILE A 33 -11.96 19.96 -5.42
C ILE A 33 -13.32 19.65 -6.04
N ALA A 34 -13.31 19.07 -7.24
CA ALA A 34 -14.54 18.62 -7.86
C ALA A 34 -15.22 17.58 -6.95
N ALA A 35 -16.56 17.60 -6.90
CA ALA A 35 -17.31 16.50 -6.32
C ALA A 35 -17.21 15.26 -7.23
N GLY A 36 -17.15 14.08 -6.63
CA GLY A 36 -17.39 12.82 -7.30
C GLY A 36 -18.80 12.78 -7.89
N ASP A 37 -19.00 12.04 -8.97
CA ASP A 37 -20.26 12.04 -9.72
C ASP A 37 -21.41 11.31 -8.99
N TYR A 38 -21.16 10.78 -7.79
CA TYR A 38 -22.19 10.16 -6.98
C TYR A 38 -22.98 11.19 -6.15
N PHE A 39 -24.28 11.28 -6.41
CA PHE A 39 -25.25 11.96 -5.55
C PHE A 39 -25.22 11.28 -4.17
N ASP A 40 -24.34 11.73 -3.29
CA ASP A 40 -24.18 11.12 -1.99
C ASP A 40 -25.38 11.48 -1.11
N MET A 41 -26.36 10.58 -1.03
CA MET A 41 -27.47 10.73 -0.10
C MET A 41 -26.96 10.94 1.33
N LYS A 42 -25.76 10.46 1.71
CA LYS A 42 -25.17 10.71 3.03
C LYS A 42 -24.74 12.17 3.20
N ALA A 43 -24.18 12.81 2.17
CA ALA A 43 -23.89 14.25 2.20
C ALA A 43 -25.16 15.06 2.43
N ALA A 44 -26.25 14.72 1.73
CA ALA A 44 -27.55 15.36 1.91
C ALA A 44 -28.11 15.17 3.33
N PHE A 45 -27.96 13.97 3.93
CA PHE A 45 -28.31 13.72 5.34
C PHE A 45 -27.44 14.50 6.35
N LYS A 46 -26.20 14.88 5.97
CA LYS A 46 -25.30 15.72 6.78
C LYS A 46 -25.41 17.22 6.45
N GLY A 47 -26.37 17.63 5.61
CA GLY A 47 -26.56 19.03 5.22
C GLY A 47 -25.52 19.58 4.23
N LYS A 48 -24.71 18.72 3.61
CA LYS A 48 -23.77 19.07 2.54
C LYS A 48 -24.37 18.72 1.17
N VAL A 49 -24.12 19.55 0.16
CA VAL A 49 -24.68 19.38 -1.20
C VAL A 49 -23.84 18.41 -2.05
N SER A 50 -22.56 18.19 -1.68
CA SER A 50 -21.62 17.28 -2.36
C SER A 50 -20.41 16.94 -1.49
N SER A 51 -19.81 15.76 -1.68
CA SER A 51 -18.57 15.30 -1.03
C SER A 51 -17.77 14.39 -1.98
N SER A 52 -16.51 14.19 -1.62
CA SER A 52 -15.60 13.20 -2.21
C SER A 52 -14.80 12.51 -1.12
N ASP A 53 -14.34 11.31 -1.42
CA ASP A 53 -13.46 10.48 -0.61
C ASP A 53 -12.04 10.57 -1.18
N ALA A 54 -11.48 11.78 -1.09
CA ALA A 54 -10.33 12.16 -1.90
C ALA A 54 -9.01 11.61 -1.38
N TYR A 55 -8.17 11.12 -2.31
CA TYR A 55 -6.77 10.84 -2.09
C TYR A 55 -5.89 11.36 -3.24
N ALA A 56 -4.59 11.50 -3.00
CA ALA A 56 -3.64 11.99 -3.98
C ALA A 56 -2.61 10.91 -4.34
N LEU A 57 -2.58 10.50 -5.61
CA LEU A 57 -1.61 9.59 -6.21
C LEU A 57 -0.41 10.36 -6.77
N ILE A 58 0.79 9.90 -6.45
CA ILE A 58 2.06 10.54 -6.77
C ILE A 58 2.75 9.79 -7.92
N GLU A 59 3.04 10.51 -9.01
CA GLU A 59 3.87 10.02 -10.11
C GLU A 59 5.17 10.82 -10.20
N VAL A 60 6.30 10.13 -10.17
CA VAL A 60 7.64 10.71 -10.31
C VAL A 60 8.35 10.00 -11.47
N ALA A 61 8.89 10.76 -12.42
CA ALA A 61 9.58 10.22 -13.59
C ALA A 61 8.75 9.18 -14.39
N GLY A 62 7.43 9.38 -14.46
CA GLY A 62 6.50 8.47 -15.15
C GLY A 62 6.16 7.18 -14.38
N GLN A 63 6.60 7.06 -13.12
CA GLN A 63 6.30 5.92 -12.26
C GLN A 63 5.33 6.36 -11.17
N LYS A 64 4.19 5.67 -11.04
CA LYS A 64 3.30 5.79 -9.88
C LYS A 64 4.00 5.16 -8.68
N VAL A 65 4.31 5.97 -7.67
CA VAL A 65 5.21 5.56 -6.58
C VAL A 65 4.51 5.49 -5.22
N ALA A 66 3.58 6.38 -4.93
CA ALA A 66 2.93 6.45 -3.62
C ALA A 66 1.57 7.14 -3.72
N TRP A 67 0.77 7.07 -2.66
CA TRP A 67 -0.48 7.81 -2.53
C TRP A 67 -0.76 8.13 -1.06
N THR A 68 -1.59 9.14 -0.81
CA THR A 68 -2.10 9.47 0.52
C THR A 68 -3.24 8.54 0.92
N ARG A 69 -3.62 8.52 2.20
CA ARG A 69 -4.90 7.91 2.60
C ARG A 69 -6.09 8.70 2.03
N PRO A 70 -7.26 8.06 1.83
CA PRO A 70 -8.48 8.79 1.52
C PRO A 70 -8.97 9.60 2.72
N ILE A 71 -9.46 10.81 2.45
CA ILE A 71 -10.17 11.64 3.43
C ILE A 71 -11.61 11.76 2.97
N PHE A 72 -12.51 11.19 3.76
CA PHE A 72 -13.90 11.01 3.41
C PHE A 72 -14.76 12.25 3.60
N ASP A 73 -15.87 12.30 2.88
CA ASP A 73 -16.98 13.24 3.08
C ASP A 73 -16.58 14.74 3.01
N THR A 74 -15.58 15.10 2.18
CA THR A 74 -15.06 16.48 2.13
C THR A 74 -14.54 16.91 0.75
N LEU A 75 -14.69 18.20 0.44
CA LEU A 75 -14.03 18.86 -0.70
C LEU A 75 -12.78 19.66 -0.29
N GLU A 76 -12.46 19.61 1.00
CA GLU A 76 -11.29 20.25 1.61
C GLU A 76 -10.49 19.21 2.42
N PRO A 77 -9.94 18.17 1.78
CA PRO A 77 -9.19 17.14 2.47
C PRO A 77 -7.88 17.69 3.05
N VAL A 78 -7.49 17.19 4.22
CA VAL A 78 -6.24 17.52 4.90
C VAL A 78 -5.52 16.22 5.24
N TRP A 79 -4.40 15.97 4.57
CA TRP A 79 -3.62 14.73 4.71
C TRP A 79 -2.44 14.91 5.67
N ASN A 80 -1.60 15.93 5.45
CA ASN A 80 -0.30 16.11 6.12
C ASN A 80 0.59 14.87 6.04
N GLU A 81 0.65 14.24 4.86
CA GLU A 81 1.41 13.01 4.64
C GLU A 81 2.72 13.29 3.92
N LYS A 82 3.79 12.60 4.33
CA LYS A 82 5.16 12.81 3.84
C LYS A 82 5.69 11.62 3.07
N PHE A 83 6.35 11.91 1.96
CA PHE A 83 6.95 10.94 1.05
C PHE A 83 8.39 11.34 0.76
N PHE A 84 9.26 10.34 0.62
CA PHE A 84 10.69 10.58 0.45
C PHE A 84 11.23 9.80 -0.75
N PHE A 85 11.94 10.50 -1.62
CA PHE A 85 12.48 9.96 -2.87
C PHE A 85 13.96 10.29 -3.01
N LYS A 86 14.77 9.32 -3.41
CA LYS A 86 16.18 9.51 -3.81
C LYS A 86 16.31 9.38 -5.32
N ASN A 87 17.43 9.87 -5.83
CA ASN A 87 17.80 9.77 -7.25
C ASN A 87 16.79 10.44 -8.19
N VAL A 88 16.06 11.45 -7.72
CA VAL A 88 15.19 12.24 -8.59
C VAL A 88 16.08 13.11 -9.46
N LYS A 89 15.96 13.01 -10.79
CA LYS A 89 16.74 13.88 -11.68
C LYS A 89 16.25 15.33 -11.52
N PRO A 90 17.16 16.31 -11.55
CA PRO A 90 16.77 17.71 -11.68
C PRO A 90 15.81 17.89 -12.85
N ASP A 91 14.85 18.80 -12.70
CA ASP A 91 13.84 19.13 -13.71
C ASP A 91 12.85 17.99 -14.02
N THR A 92 12.86 16.90 -13.24
CA THR A 92 11.84 15.85 -13.34
C THR A 92 10.46 16.43 -13.05
N ILE A 93 9.49 16.14 -13.92
CA ILE A 93 8.09 16.49 -13.68
C ILE A 93 7.51 15.48 -12.68
N CYS A 94 7.04 15.99 -11.55
CA CYS A 94 6.28 15.25 -10.56
C CYS A 94 4.81 15.58 -10.75
N LYS A 95 3.97 14.56 -10.99
CA LYS A 95 2.53 14.75 -11.16
C LYS A 95 1.79 14.25 -9.92
N LEU A 96 0.70 14.93 -9.61
CA LEU A 96 -0.24 14.56 -8.58
C LEU A 96 -1.60 14.36 -9.24
N TYR A 97 -2.18 13.19 -9.04
CA TYR A 97 -3.54 12.86 -9.49
C TYR A 97 -4.44 12.82 -8.26
N LEU A 98 -5.49 13.63 -8.24
CA LEU A 98 -6.52 13.52 -7.21
C LEU A 98 -7.62 12.59 -7.72
N LEU A 99 -7.97 11.64 -6.88
CA LEU A 99 -8.88 10.55 -7.18
C LEU A 99 -9.92 10.45 -6.06
N ASP A 100 -11.14 10.06 -6.42
CA ASP A 100 -12.22 9.74 -5.49
C ASP A 100 -12.23 8.23 -5.23
N GLU A 101 -12.10 7.81 -3.98
CA GLU A 101 -12.08 6.39 -3.60
C GLU A 101 -13.49 5.78 -3.76
N ASP A 102 -13.67 4.91 -4.77
CA ASP A 102 -14.98 4.37 -5.13
C ASP A 102 -14.97 2.85 -5.36
N PHE A 103 -16.12 2.21 -5.12
CA PHE A 103 -16.26 0.75 -5.22
C PHE A 103 -16.08 0.19 -6.64
N ASN A 104 -16.31 1.00 -7.68
CA ASN A 104 -16.28 0.56 -9.08
C ASN A 104 -15.11 1.17 -9.88
N GLY A 105 -14.08 1.62 -9.19
CA GLY A 105 -12.92 2.28 -9.76
C GLY A 105 -12.97 3.80 -9.56
N ASP A 106 -11.80 4.36 -9.27
CA ASP A 106 -11.69 5.72 -8.76
C ASP A 106 -11.93 6.80 -9.82
N ASP A 107 -12.80 7.75 -9.51
CA ASP A 107 -13.10 8.87 -10.38
C ASP A 107 -12.00 9.94 -10.32
N ALA A 108 -11.56 10.40 -11.49
CA ALA A 108 -10.55 11.45 -11.58
C ALA A 108 -11.12 12.82 -11.15
N LEU A 109 -10.73 13.30 -9.97
CA LEU A 109 -11.08 14.64 -9.46
C LEU A 109 -10.24 15.74 -10.12
N GLY A 110 -9.05 15.38 -10.60
CA GLY A 110 -8.19 16.25 -11.40
C GLY A 110 -6.72 15.90 -11.25
N GLN A 111 -5.86 16.71 -11.83
CA GLN A 111 -4.42 16.53 -11.74
C GLN A 111 -3.69 17.87 -11.66
N THR A 112 -2.48 17.84 -11.12
CA THR A 112 -1.52 18.94 -11.17
C THR A 112 -0.10 18.41 -11.30
N GLN A 113 0.86 19.31 -11.45
CA GLN A 113 2.27 18.94 -11.51
C GLN A 113 3.16 20.05 -10.97
N PHE A 114 4.35 19.67 -10.52
CA PHE A 114 5.45 20.57 -10.22
C PHE A 114 6.76 19.98 -10.74
N THR A 115 7.77 20.84 -10.88
CA THR A 115 9.10 20.42 -11.33
C THR A 115 10.02 20.25 -10.13
N ALA A 116 10.71 19.11 -10.04
CA ALA A 116 11.71 18.88 -9.01
C ALA A 116 12.90 19.83 -9.23
N ALA A 117 13.08 20.78 -8.31
CA ALA A 117 14.20 21.73 -8.29
C ALA A 117 15.01 21.53 -7.00
N ASN A 118 16.28 21.94 -6.97
CA ASN A 118 17.09 21.98 -5.76
C ASN A 118 16.71 23.18 -4.90
N THR A 119 16.22 22.93 -3.67
CA THR A 119 15.88 23.97 -2.71
C THR A 119 16.99 24.22 -1.68
N ASP A 120 18.15 23.58 -1.82
CA ASP A 120 19.23 23.55 -0.81
C ASP A 120 18.71 23.20 0.61
N GLY A 121 17.68 22.37 0.63
CA GLY A 121 16.93 21.92 1.80
C GLY A 121 16.16 23.00 2.54
N ALA A 122 15.91 24.16 1.92
CA ALA A 122 14.83 25.03 2.32
C ALA A 122 13.48 24.38 2.00
N GLU A 123 12.52 24.51 2.90
CA GLU A 123 11.14 24.10 2.64
C GLU A 123 10.48 25.13 1.73
N THR A 124 9.86 24.67 0.65
CA THR A 124 9.11 25.52 -0.28
C THR A 124 7.66 25.04 -0.33
N THR A 125 6.73 25.94 -0.05
CA THR A 125 5.29 25.66 -0.14
C THR A 125 4.77 26.08 -1.52
N PHE A 126 4.00 25.20 -2.16
CA PHE A 126 3.35 25.45 -3.43
C PHE A 126 1.84 25.31 -3.28
N ASP A 127 1.13 26.33 -3.76
CA ASP A 127 -0.31 26.27 -4.03
C ASP A 127 -0.50 25.93 -5.51
N LEU A 128 -0.74 24.66 -5.80
CA LEU A 128 -0.80 24.14 -7.17
C LEU A 128 -2.25 24.06 -7.65
N PRO A 129 -2.60 24.70 -8.79
CA PRO A 129 -3.94 24.60 -9.35
C PRO A 129 -4.18 23.18 -9.87
N ILE A 130 -5.34 22.61 -9.54
CA ILE A 130 -5.80 21.32 -10.05
C ILE A 130 -6.62 21.58 -11.32
N LYS A 131 -6.40 20.74 -12.34
CA LYS A 131 -7.19 20.76 -13.57
C LYS A 131 -7.88 19.43 -13.83
N ARG A 132 -9.16 19.47 -14.20
CA ARG A 132 -9.95 18.34 -14.72
C ARG A 132 -10.51 18.74 -16.08
N ASN A 133 -10.16 18.01 -17.15
CA ASN A 133 -10.58 18.34 -18.53
C ASN A 133 -10.32 19.81 -18.90
N ASP A 134 -9.12 20.31 -18.62
CA ASP A 134 -8.65 21.70 -18.81
C ASP A 134 -9.40 22.78 -18.02
N LYS A 135 -10.37 22.41 -17.19
CA LYS A 135 -11.10 23.33 -16.30
C LYS A 135 -10.47 23.33 -14.91
N ALA A 136 -10.54 24.47 -14.22
CA ALA A 136 -10.13 24.58 -12.83
C ALA A 136 -10.97 23.61 -11.96
N ALA A 137 -10.30 22.84 -11.11
CA ALA A 137 -10.90 21.79 -10.28
C ALA A 137 -10.29 21.77 -8.87
N GLY A 138 -10.01 22.96 -8.32
CA GLY A 138 -9.47 23.15 -6.97
C GLY A 138 -8.00 23.54 -6.93
N THR A 139 -7.45 23.57 -5.72
CA THR A 139 -6.03 23.82 -5.45
C THR A 139 -5.52 22.79 -4.45
N ILE A 140 -4.30 22.29 -4.64
CA ILE A 140 -3.59 21.42 -3.68
C ILE A 140 -2.37 22.15 -3.12
N VAL A 141 -2.18 22.06 -1.81
CA VAL A 141 -1.04 22.61 -1.08
C VAL A 141 -0.03 21.50 -0.85
N VAL A 142 1.19 21.71 -1.33
CA VAL A 142 2.31 20.80 -1.09
C VAL A 142 3.52 21.55 -0.54
N LYS A 143 4.31 20.88 0.30
CA LYS A 143 5.63 21.38 0.68
C LYS A 143 6.69 20.47 0.09
N VAL A 144 7.71 21.07 -0.50
CA VAL A 144 8.84 20.35 -1.08
C VAL A 144 10.13 20.84 -0.45
N LYS A 145 10.96 19.89 -0.07
CA LYS A 145 12.32 20.14 0.38
C LYS A 145 13.25 19.19 -0.35
N SER A 146 14.28 19.71 -1.00
CA SER A 146 15.19 18.89 -1.78
C SER A 146 16.64 19.33 -1.61
N ARG A 147 17.57 18.38 -1.77
CA ARG A 147 19.01 18.65 -1.76
C ARG A 147 19.68 17.91 -2.90
N ALA A 148 20.57 18.61 -3.60
CA ALA A 148 21.46 17.97 -4.54
C ALA A 148 22.42 17.01 -3.82
N THR A 149 22.55 15.80 -4.35
CA THR A 149 23.38 14.72 -3.80
C THR A 149 24.00 13.89 -4.92
N LYS A 150 24.95 13.04 -4.56
CA LYS A 150 25.46 12.01 -5.48
C LYS A 150 24.41 10.91 -5.63
N ALA A 151 24.35 10.31 -6.82
CA ALA A 151 23.48 9.16 -7.05
C ALA A 151 23.73 8.06 -6.01
N HIS A 152 22.64 7.59 -5.40
CA HIS A 152 22.63 6.50 -4.45
C HIS A 152 22.47 5.16 -5.18
N GLY A 153 23.30 4.17 -4.87
CA GLY A 153 23.19 2.84 -5.43
C GLY A 153 23.32 2.83 -6.96
N ASP A 154 22.34 2.25 -7.64
CA ASP A 154 22.30 2.14 -9.11
C ASP A 154 21.78 3.40 -9.82
N GLY A 155 21.48 4.47 -9.07
CA GLY A 155 20.97 5.73 -9.60
C GLY A 155 19.52 5.68 -10.09
N GLN A 156 18.78 4.60 -9.82
CA GLN A 156 17.35 4.53 -10.10
C GLN A 156 16.54 5.25 -9.04
N LEU A 157 15.38 5.81 -9.45
CA LEU A 157 14.41 6.41 -8.54
C LEU A 157 14.08 5.42 -7.41
N HIS A 158 14.16 5.91 -6.18
CA HIS A 158 14.00 5.06 -5.01
C HIS A 158 13.15 5.77 -3.96
N GLN A 159 12.04 5.17 -3.55
CA GLN A 159 11.25 5.64 -2.42
C GLN A 159 11.78 5.06 -1.11
N TYR A 160 11.77 5.84 -0.05
CA TYR A 160 12.23 5.42 1.27
C TYR A 160 11.45 6.14 2.39
N GLY A 161 11.85 5.89 3.63
CA GLY A 161 11.23 6.50 4.82
C GLY A 161 10.16 5.60 5.42
N PRO A 162 9.29 6.15 6.29
CA PRO A 162 8.26 5.36 6.93
C PRO A 162 7.34 4.71 5.91
N VAL A 163 7.03 3.43 6.12
CA VAL A 163 6.13 2.67 5.25
C VAL A 163 4.70 2.91 5.70
N HIS A 164 3.83 3.31 4.78
CA HIS A 164 2.42 3.52 5.09
C HIS A 164 1.71 2.18 5.20
N TYR A 165 0.71 2.09 6.07
CA TYR A 165 -0.17 0.93 6.14
C TYR A 165 -1.62 1.33 6.41
N SER A 166 -2.52 0.44 6.03
CA SER A 166 -3.91 0.43 6.47
C SER A 166 -4.30 -0.93 7.04
N THR A 167 -5.11 -0.91 8.09
CA THR A 167 -5.74 -2.09 8.69
C THR A 167 -7.24 -2.00 8.46
N HIS A 168 -7.79 -3.05 7.88
CA HIS A 168 -9.18 -3.15 7.51
C HIS A 168 -9.83 -4.25 8.34
N LEU A 169 -10.78 -3.84 9.19
CA LEU A 169 -11.63 -4.78 9.90
C LEU A 169 -12.65 -5.32 8.92
N SER A 170 -12.58 -6.62 8.68
CA SER A 170 -13.51 -7.32 7.83
C SER A 170 -14.82 -7.53 8.62
N ILE A 171 -15.68 -6.52 8.65
CA ILE A 171 -17.00 -6.61 9.29
C ILE A 171 -18.01 -6.05 8.30
N SER A 172 -18.73 -6.96 7.63
CA SER A 172 -19.95 -6.60 6.93
C SER A 172 -20.96 -6.13 7.98
N SER A 173 -21.23 -4.83 8.03
CA SER A 173 -22.29 -4.13 8.77
C SER A 173 -23.23 -5.04 9.60
N GLY A 174 -23.03 -5.13 10.92
CA GLY A 174 -24.01 -5.77 11.81
C GLY A 174 -23.54 -6.09 13.22
N ILE A 175 -22.25 -6.35 13.44
CA ILE A 175 -21.68 -6.58 14.77
C ILE A 175 -21.08 -5.25 15.25
N LEU A 176 -21.49 -4.80 16.44
CA LEU A 176 -20.98 -3.58 17.05
C LEU A 176 -19.48 -3.75 17.31
N THR A 177 -18.63 -3.12 16.51
CA THR A 177 -17.16 -3.14 16.68
C THR A 177 -16.71 -2.74 18.10
N GLN A 178 -17.55 -1.98 18.81
CA GLN A 178 -17.33 -1.56 20.20
C GLN A 178 -17.38 -2.70 21.22
N SER A 179 -17.97 -3.86 20.89
CA SER A 179 -18.02 -5.03 21.79
C SER A 179 -16.96 -6.09 21.49
N MET A 180 -16.10 -5.87 20.49
CA MET A 180 -15.03 -6.81 20.13
C MET A 180 -13.83 -6.66 21.06
N THR A 181 -13.28 -7.79 21.50
CA THR A 181 -11.98 -7.82 22.17
C THR A 181 -10.87 -7.47 21.19
N ASP A 182 -9.66 -7.17 21.70
CA ASP A 182 -8.51 -6.92 20.84
C ASP A 182 -8.12 -8.16 20.03
N ASP A 183 -8.27 -9.37 20.60
CA ASP A 183 -8.05 -10.62 19.88
C ASP A 183 -9.07 -10.83 18.75
N ASP A 184 -10.36 -10.49 18.96
CA ASP A 184 -11.39 -10.58 17.91
C ASP A 184 -11.07 -9.64 16.74
N LYS A 185 -10.59 -8.43 17.05
CA LYS A 185 -10.18 -7.45 16.04
C LYS A 185 -8.96 -7.94 15.27
N LEU A 186 -7.95 -8.48 15.96
CA LEU A 186 -6.76 -9.03 15.32
C LEU A 186 -7.09 -10.18 14.37
N GLU A 187 -7.94 -11.13 14.80
CA GLU A 187 -8.38 -12.25 13.95
C GLU A 187 -9.14 -11.78 12.70
N SER A 188 -9.87 -10.66 12.82
CA SER A 188 -10.69 -10.08 11.74
C SER A 188 -9.98 -8.96 10.97
N SER A 189 -8.66 -8.80 11.14
CA SER A 189 -7.89 -7.75 10.48
C SER A 189 -7.27 -8.25 9.19
N ALA A 190 -7.45 -7.47 8.12
CA ALA A 190 -6.67 -7.54 6.90
C ALA A 190 -5.76 -6.30 6.81
N PHE A 191 -4.51 -6.50 6.43
CA PHE A 191 -3.49 -5.47 6.39
C PHE A 191 -3.07 -5.20 4.96
N HIS A 192 -2.86 -3.93 4.63
CA HIS A 192 -2.23 -3.47 3.40
C HIS A 192 -1.04 -2.57 3.76
N VAL A 193 0.16 -3.02 3.44
CA VAL A 193 1.42 -2.30 3.70
C VAL A 193 2.01 -1.84 2.38
N HIS A 194 2.27 -0.54 2.24
CA HIS A 194 2.72 0.09 0.99
C HIS A 194 4.23 -0.07 0.81
N LEU A 195 4.69 -1.30 0.56
CA LEU A 195 6.11 -1.56 0.34
C LEU A 195 6.65 -0.72 -0.82
N HIS A 196 7.75 -0.03 -0.55
CA HIS A 196 8.47 0.79 -1.52
C HIS A 196 9.29 -0.08 -2.47
N ASN A 197 9.42 0.39 -3.72
CA ASN A 197 10.33 -0.16 -4.74
C ASN A 197 10.03 -1.61 -5.19
N ILE A 198 8.78 -2.05 -5.08
CA ILE A 198 8.37 -3.40 -5.48
C ILE A 198 8.78 -3.72 -6.92
N PRO A 199 8.48 -2.90 -7.96
CA PRO A 199 8.84 -3.24 -9.34
C PRO A 199 10.35 -3.34 -9.58
N GLN A 200 11.17 -2.61 -8.81
CA GLN A 200 12.62 -2.58 -8.95
C GLN A 200 13.29 -3.81 -8.34
N ILE A 201 12.77 -4.27 -7.19
CA ILE A 201 13.31 -5.40 -6.41
C ILE A 201 12.67 -6.73 -6.85
N LEU A 202 11.34 -6.78 -6.90
CA LEU A 202 10.53 -7.92 -7.38
C LEU A 202 10.14 -7.67 -8.85
N ARG A 203 11.12 -7.89 -9.74
CA ARG A 203 10.96 -7.56 -11.17
C ARG A 203 10.00 -8.49 -11.89
N ASN A 204 10.01 -9.77 -11.51
CA ASN A 204 9.21 -10.80 -12.15
C ASN A 204 7.78 -10.79 -11.62
N ASP A 205 6.85 -11.17 -12.48
CA ASP A 205 5.50 -11.54 -12.08
C ASP A 205 5.41 -13.07 -12.06
N HIS A 206 4.68 -13.60 -11.08
CA HIS A 206 4.43 -15.03 -10.92
C HIS A 206 2.96 -15.31 -11.22
N GLU A 207 2.72 -16.00 -12.34
CA GLU A 207 1.37 -16.42 -12.72
C GLU A 207 0.78 -17.43 -11.74
N TRP A 208 -0.55 -17.53 -11.76
CA TRP A 208 -1.26 -18.58 -11.05
C TRP A 208 -0.78 -20.00 -11.44
N ASN A 209 -0.89 -20.93 -10.51
CA ASN A 209 -0.37 -22.28 -10.62
C ASN A 209 -1.23 -23.14 -11.56
N LYS A 210 -0.72 -23.35 -12.78
CA LYS A 210 -1.34 -24.17 -13.83
C LYS A 210 -1.41 -25.66 -13.50
N ASN A 211 -0.79 -26.14 -12.43
CA ASN A 211 -0.76 -27.55 -12.05
C ASN A 211 -1.67 -27.88 -10.85
N TYR A 212 -2.52 -26.94 -10.41
CA TYR A 212 -3.42 -27.16 -9.28
C TYR A 212 -4.90 -27.13 -9.72
N PRO A 213 -5.62 -28.27 -9.70
CA PRO A 213 -6.99 -28.35 -10.22
C PRO A 213 -7.97 -27.35 -9.59
N THR A 214 -7.84 -27.08 -8.29
CA THR A 214 -8.68 -26.07 -7.63
C THR A 214 -8.43 -24.66 -8.13
N ILE A 215 -7.17 -24.30 -8.47
CA ILE A 215 -6.85 -23.00 -9.05
C ILE A 215 -7.30 -22.93 -10.51
N GLN A 216 -7.16 -24.02 -11.27
CA GLN A 216 -7.62 -24.06 -12.67
C GLN A 216 -9.11 -23.73 -12.81
N LYS A 217 -9.97 -24.19 -11.88
CA LYS A 217 -11.40 -23.82 -11.86
C LYS A 217 -11.65 -22.32 -11.75
N ILE A 218 -10.73 -21.60 -11.11
CA ILE A 218 -10.82 -20.16 -10.90
C ILE A 218 -10.23 -19.41 -12.08
N PHE A 219 -9.08 -19.83 -12.63
CA PHE A 219 -8.35 -19.00 -13.60
C PHE A 219 -8.35 -19.51 -15.03
N SER A 220 -8.49 -20.82 -15.25
CA SER A 220 -8.38 -21.36 -16.60
C SER A 220 -9.62 -20.97 -17.44
N PRO A 221 -9.43 -20.58 -18.71
CA PRO A 221 -10.54 -20.36 -19.63
C PRO A 221 -11.30 -21.65 -19.96
N ASP A 222 -10.74 -22.82 -19.67
CA ASP A 222 -11.39 -24.12 -19.90
C ASP A 222 -12.58 -24.37 -18.98
N HIS A 223 -12.74 -23.55 -17.93
CA HIS A 223 -13.83 -23.62 -16.96
C HIS A 223 -14.85 -22.51 -17.23
N PRO A 224 -16.08 -22.82 -17.68
CA PRO A 224 -17.12 -21.82 -17.93
C PRO A 224 -17.46 -20.95 -16.70
N GLU A 225 -17.30 -21.48 -15.50
CA GLU A 225 -17.56 -20.81 -14.22
C GLU A 225 -16.45 -19.82 -13.78
N SER A 226 -15.25 -19.91 -14.37
CA SER A 226 -14.05 -19.16 -13.99
C SER A 226 -14.26 -17.63 -13.92
N PRO A 227 -14.88 -16.97 -14.94
CA PRO A 227 -15.10 -15.52 -14.88
C PRO A 227 -15.98 -15.07 -13.71
N MET A 228 -17.01 -15.85 -13.39
CA MET A 228 -17.93 -15.53 -12.29
C MET A 228 -17.23 -15.74 -10.93
N LEU A 229 -16.50 -16.83 -10.77
CA LEU A 229 -15.77 -17.13 -9.53
C LEU A 229 -14.66 -16.10 -9.27
N ARG A 230 -13.90 -15.70 -10.30
CA ARG A 230 -12.89 -14.64 -10.15
C ARG A 230 -13.50 -13.30 -9.82
N LYS A 231 -14.61 -12.94 -10.46
CA LYS A 231 -15.32 -11.71 -10.12
C LYS A 231 -15.79 -11.71 -8.67
N ALA A 232 -16.32 -12.83 -8.18
CA ALA A 232 -16.71 -12.96 -6.78
C ALA A 232 -15.53 -12.73 -5.82
N ILE A 233 -14.37 -13.35 -6.09
CA ILE A 233 -13.16 -13.16 -5.26
C ILE A 233 -12.62 -11.72 -5.35
N ALA A 234 -12.65 -11.11 -6.54
CA ALA A 234 -12.26 -9.71 -6.71
C ALA A 234 -13.18 -8.77 -5.91
N THR A 235 -14.48 -9.02 -5.92
CA THR A 235 -15.44 -8.30 -5.09
C THR A 235 -15.22 -8.52 -3.58
N GLU A 236 -14.86 -9.75 -3.17
CA GLU A 236 -14.47 -10.00 -1.77
C GLU A 236 -13.22 -9.21 -1.37
N HIS A 237 -12.22 -9.12 -2.26
CA HIS A 237 -11.04 -8.28 -2.05
C HIS A 237 -11.43 -6.82 -1.85
N GLU A 238 -12.24 -6.27 -2.75
CA GLU A 238 -12.71 -4.88 -2.68
C GLU A 238 -13.49 -4.61 -1.38
N VAL A 239 -14.29 -5.57 -0.91
CA VAL A 239 -15.02 -5.44 0.37
C VAL A 239 -14.09 -5.49 1.57
N VAL A 240 -13.11 -6.41 1.59
CA VAL A 240 -12.17 -6.58 2.71
C VAL A 240 -11.21 -5.41 2.81
N TYR A 241 -10.66 -4.94 1.69
CA TYR A 241 -9.71 -3.83 1.64
C TYR A 241 -10.38 -2.48 1.41
N ARG A 242 -11.71 -2.40 1.54
CA ARG A 242 -12.43 -1.14 1.44
C ARG A 242 -11.92 -0.16 2.48
N HIS A 243 -11.62 1.05 2.04
CA HIS A 243 -11.35 2.16 2.92
C HIS A 243 -12.69 2.71 3.48
N ALA A 244 -12.80 2.77 4.81
CA ALA A 244 -14.00 3.22 5.50
C ALA A 244 -13.64 3.90 6.84
N GLY A 245 -14.65 4.42 7.55
CA GLY A 245 -14.44 5.04 8.87
C GLY A 245 -13.89 4.10 9.95
N THR A 246 -13.88 2.79 9.71
CA THR A 246 -13.27 1.77 10.57
C THR A 246 -11.85 1.39 10.14
N THR A 247 -11.35 1.91 9.03
CA THR A 247 -9.98 1.66 8.57
C THR A 247 -9.01 2.45 9.44
N GLU A 248 -8.03 1.75 10.00
CA GLU A 248 -6.93 2.38 10.73
C GLU A 248 -5.78 2.62 9.77
N TYR A 249 -5.13 3.79 9.88
CA TYR A 249 -3.98 4.16 9.05
C TYR A 249 -2.80 4.50 9.93
N GLY A 250 -1.58 4.18 9.47
CA GLY A 250 -0.39 4.53 10.21
C GLY A 250 0.89 4.47 9.40
N LEU A 251 2.00 4.71 10.11
CA LEU A 251 3.35 4.71 9.56
C LEU A 251 4.21 3.72 10.34
N LEU A 252 4.93 2.87 9.62
CA LEU A 252 5.96 1.97 10.17
C LEU A 252 7.33 2.65 9.98
N LYS A 253 7.89 3.19 11.06
CA LYS A 253 9.15 3.96 11.02
C LYS A 253 10.37 3.07 11.23
N GLU A 254 10.19 2.00 12.01
CA GLU A 254 11.24 1.05 12.36
C GLU A 254 10.67 -0.38 12.40
N PRO A 255 11.54 -1.43 12.37
CA PRO A 255 11.08 -2.82 12.40
C PRO A 255 10.18 -3.16 13.59
N SER A 256 10.35 -2.48 14.74
CA SER A 256 9.55 -2.71 15.94
C SER A 256 8.08 -2.34 15.73
N ASP A 257 7.79 -1.36 14.88
CA ASP A 257 6.42 -0.93 14.56
C ASP A 257 5.68 -2.02 13.79
N PHE A 258 6.35 -2.67 12.83
CA PHE A 258 5.76 -3.81 12.12
C PHE A 258 5.45 -4.97 13.07
N PHE A 259 6.39 -5.33 13.94
CA PHE A 259 6.14 -6.41 14.90
C PHE A 259 4.98 -6.08 15.86
N LYS A 260 4.85 -4.83 16.32
CA LYS A 260 3.70 -4.38 17.12
C LYS A 260 2.39 -4.46 16.35
N LEU A 261 2.38 -4.03 15.08
CA LEU A 261 1.19 -4.04 14.22
C LEU A 261 0.54 -5.43 14.14
N VAL A 262 1.37 -6.48 14.01
CA VAL A 262 0.90 -7.87 13.93
C VAL A 262 0.86 -8.58 15.28
N ASN A 263 0.79 -7.82 16.38
CA ASN A 263 0.82 -8.29 17.77
C ASN A 263 1.92 -9.32 18.04
N TYR A 264 3.12 -9.06 17.52
CA TYR A 264 4.30 -9.91 17.61
C TYR A 264 4.09 -11.36 17.11
N GLY A 265 3.11 -11.54 16.21
CA GLY A 265 2.70 -12.84 15.69
C GLY A 265 2.02 -13.72 16.73
N GLN A 266 1.28 -13.11 17.67
CA GLN A 266 0.55 -13.81 18.72
C GLN A 266 -0.91 -13.37 18.80
N ARG A 267 -1.77 -14.31 19.19
CA ARG A 267 -3.17 -14.07 19.55
C ARG A 267 -3.56 -15.07 20.64
N LEU A 268 -4.24 -14.62 21.69
CA LEU A 268 -4.53 -15.48 22.86
C LEU A 268 -3.27 -16.20 23.41
N GLU A 269 -2.13 -15.50 23.44
CA GLU A 269 -0.81 -16.04 23.83
C GLU A 269 -0.30 -17.22 22.99
N LYS A 270 -0.91 -17.50 21.84
CA LYS A 270 -0.52 -18.54 20.89
C LYS A 270 0.10 -17.92 19.64
N PRO A 271 1.07 -18.59 19.00
CA PRO A 271 1.63 -18.11 17.73
C PRO A 271 0.57 -18.17 16.63
N VAL A 272 0.60 -17.21 15.72
CA VAL A 272 -0.28 -17.19 14.54
C VAL A 272 0.54 -17.26 13.25
N LEU A 273 -0.08 -17.79 12.21
CA LEU A 273 0.44 -17.81 10.86
C LEU A 273 -0.31 -16.77 10.04
N PHE A 274 0.35 -16.12 9.10
CA PHE A 274 -0.28 -15.16 8.18
C PHE A 274 -0.15 -15.64 6.75
N THR A 275 -1.20 -15.45 5.95
CA THR A 275 -1.17 -15.67 4.51
C THR A 275 -1.03 -14.34 3.81
N TYR A 276 -0.22 -14.25 2.74
CA TYR A 276 0.02 -12.98 2.07
C TYR A 276 0.13 -13.07 0.55
N ALA A 277 -0.11 -11.93 -0.11
CA ALA A 277 0.27 -11.64 -1.48
C ALA A 277 0.98 -10.28 -1.56
N ILE A 278 2.02 -10.17 -2.40
CA ILE A 278 2.63 -8.90 -2.78
C ILE A 278 2.18 -8.61 -4.21
N THR A 279 1.53 -7.48 -4.42
CA THR A 279 1.14 -6.96 -5.73
C THR A 279 2.00 -5.73 -6.05
N PRO A 280 1.88 -5.09 -7.23
CA PRO A 280 2.55 -3.82 -7.49
C PRO A 280 2.17 -2.69 -6.51
N THR A 281 1.02 -2.80 -5.83
CA THR A 281 0.48 -1.79 -4.90
C THR A 281 0.80 -2.08 -3.43
N GLY A 282 1.51 -3.16 -3.11
CA GLY A 282 1.95 -3.40 -1.74
C GLY A 282 1.83 -4.85 -1.30
N TRP A 283 1.91 -5.02 0.02
CA TRP A 283 1.84 -6.31 0.71
C TRP A 283 0.51 -6.43 1.44
N TYR A 284 -0.28 -7.40 1.01
CA TYR A 284 -1.62 -7.69 1.51
C TYR A 284 -1.58 -8.99 2.29
N PHE A 285 -2.07 -8.98 3.54
CA PHE A 285 -2.09 -10.18 4.37
C PHE A 285 -3.18 -10.18 5.44
N SER A 286 -3.50 -11.37 5.94
CA SER A 286 -4.31 -11.57 7.16
C SER A 286 -3.93 -12.89 7.83
N GLU A 287 -4.43 -13.11 9.04
CA GLU A 287 -4.18 -14.34 9.79
C GLU A 287 -4.72 -15.59 9.06
N THR A 288 -3.88 -16.62 8.92
CA THR A 288 -4.23 -17.92 8.35
C THR A 288 -5.17 -18.68 9.29
N GLY A 289 -6.26 -19.22 8.75
CA GLY A 289 -7.21 -20.02 9.53
C GLY A 289 -8.14 -19.22 10.44
N ALA A 290 -8.05 -17.89 10.46
CA ALA A 290 -9.01 -17.01 11.13
C ALA A 290 -10.45 -17.34 10.74
N ALA A 291 -11.33 -17.50 11.73
CA ALA A 291 -12.72 -17.92 11.57
C ALA A 291 -13.47 -17.07 10.55
N PHE A 292 -13.21 -15.76 10.56
CA PHE A 292 -13.80 -14.81 9.62
C PHE A 292 -13.46 -15.15 8.16
N PHE A 293 -12.22 -15.58 7.89
CA PHE A 293 -11.72 -15.84 6.54
C PHE A 293 -11.74 -17.34 6.16
N LYS A 294 -12.47 -18.19 6.89
CA LYS A 294 -12.54 -19.64 6.63
C LYS A 294 -13.34 -19.98 5.38
N ASP A 295 -14.37 -19.20 5.07
CA ASP A 295 -15.28 -19.46 3.95
C ASP A 295 -14.76 -18.92 2.61
N MET A 296 -13.59 -18.26 2.59
CA MET A 296 -13.00 -17.70 1.37
C MET A 296 -12.23 -18.75 0.56
N LEU A 297 -12.42 -18.74 -0.76
CA LEU A 297 -11.93 -19.77 -1.71
C LEU A 297 -10.39 -19.97 -1.69
N SER A 298 -9.62 -18.90 -1.47
CA SER A 298 -8.20 -18.94 -1.13
C SER A 298 -7.76 -17.56 -0.65
N LYS A 299 -7.12 -17.48 0.52
CA LYS A 299 -6.60 -16.22 1.05
C LYS A 299 -5.58 -15.56 0.12
N HIS A 300 -4.73 -16.33 -0.59
CA HIS A 300 -3.83 -15.76 -1.60
C HIS A 300 -4.60 -15.07 -2.73
N MET A 301 -5.73 -15.64 -3.16
CA MET A 301 -6.59 -15.04 -4.18
C MET A 301 -7.33 -13.82 -3.62
N LEU A 302 -7.80 -13.88 -2.37
CA LEU A 302 -8.38 -12.73 -1.68
C LEU A 302 -7.38 -11.57 -1.66
N HIS A 303 -6.17 -11.77 -1.15
CA HIS A 303 -5.16 -10.71 -1.00
C HIS A 303 -4.69 -10.12 -2.33
N SER A 304 -4.89 -10.82 -3.44
CA SER A 304 -4.49 -10.39 -4.78
C SER A 304 -5.67 -9.95 -5.66
N GLY A 305 -6.90 -9.98 -5.16
CA GLY A 305 -8.10 -9.71 -5.97
C GLY A 305 -8.26 -10.70 -7.13
N ALA A 306 -7.81 -11.94 -6.94
CA ALA A 306 -7.70 -12.97 -7.97
C ALA A 306 -6.98 -12.48 -9.25
N ALA A 307 -5.89 -11.72 -9.08
CA ALA A 307 -5.00 -11.32 -10.17
C ALA A 307 -4.39 -12.54 -10.86
N PHE A 308 -4.22 -12.49 -12.18
CA PHE A 308 -3.59 -13.59 -12.93
C PHE A 308 -2.12 -13.82 -12.54
N SER A 309 -1.48 -12.78 -11.99
CA SER A 309 -0.13 -12.86 -11.47
C SER A 309 0.05 -11.93 -10.28
N VAL A 310 1.07 -12.21 -9.47
CA VAL A 310 1.49 -11.41 -8.33
C VAL A 310 3.01 -11.19 -8.36
N LYS A 311 3.52 -10.24 -7.57
CA LYS A 311 4.95 -10.04 -7.38
C LYS A 311 5.56 -11.10 -6.49
N TYR A 312 4.80 -11.55 -5.48
CA TYR A 312 5.13 -12.71 -4.66
C TYR A 312 3.93 -13.16 -3.85
N ALA A 313 3.96 -14.36 -3.28
CA ALA A 313 2.93 -14.86 -2.38
C ALA A 313 3.46 -16.02 -1.53
N GLY A 314 2.91 -16.17 -0.33
CA GLY A 314 3.30 -17.24 0.59
C GLY A 314 2.62 -17.12 1.94
N GLU A 315 3.29 -17.59 2.97
CA GLU A 315 2.93 -17.43 4.37
C GLU A 315 4.09 -16.80 5.16
N PHE A 316 3.80 -16.25 6.33
CA PHE A 316 4.83 -15.79 7.26
C PHE A 316 4.39 -15.94 8.71
N ARG A 317 5.38 -15.91 9.60
CA ARG A 317 5.20 -15.87 11.06
C ARG A 317 6.25 -14.98 11.71
N ILE A 318 6.00 -14.61 12.95
CA ILE A 318 6.99 -13.92 13.78
C ILE A 318 7.57 -14.92 14.78
N GLU A 319 8.89 -15.01 14.82
CA GLU A 319 9.61 -15.80 15.80
C GLU A 319 10.30 -14.88 16.82
N LYS A 320 10.35 -15.31 18.08
CA LYS A 320 11.14 -14.65 19.13
C LYS A 320 12.48 -15.36 19.28
N GLY A 321 13.54 -14.71 18.83
CA GLY A 321 14.91 -15.24 18.90
C GLY A 321 15.50 -15.27 20.32
N HIS A 322 16.68 -15.88 20.45
CA HIS A 322 17.36 -16.19 21.72
C HIS A 322 17.73 -15.00 22.63
N PHE A 323 17.55 -13.75 22.18
CA PHE A 323 17.76 -12.53 22.97
C PHE A 323 16.51 -11.65 23.07
N GLY A 324 15.33 -12.23 22.86
CA GLY A 324 14.07 -11.48 22.84
C GLY A 324 13.86 -10.61 21.60
N LYS A 325 14.77 -10.66 20.63
CA LYS A 325 14.62 -10.00 19.32
C LYS A 325 13.65 -10.76 18.45
N TYR A 326 12.69 -10.06 17.87
CA TYR A 326 11.74 -10.64 16.93
C TYR A 326 12.38 -10.79 15.54
N LYS A 327 11.96 -11.86 14.84
CA LYS A 327 12.40 -12.22 13.50
C LYS A 327 11.17 -12.50 12.64
N LEU A 328 11.11 -11.89 11.46
CA LEU A 328 10.15 -12.25 10.41
C LEU A 328 10.66 -13.51 9.70
N VAL A 329 9.90 -14.60 9.76
CA VAL A 329 10.14 -15.77 8.91
C VAL A 329 9.05 -15.81 7.86
N ILE A 330 9.44 -15.70 6.60
CA ILE A 330 8.55 -15.57 5.45
C ILE A 330 8.92 -16.58 4.37
N ASP A 331 7.95 -17.09 3.62
CA ASP A 331 8.18 -18.15 2.65
C ASP A 331 7.46 -17.94 1.32
N ASN A 332 7.63 -18.89 0.40
CA ASN A 332 6.92 -19.00 -0.89
C ASN A 332 5.81 -20.06 -0.87
N ASN A 333 5.24 -20.37 0.30
CA ASN A 333 4.18 -21.36 0.44
C ASN A 333 2.83 -20.82 -0.05
N SER A 334 2.66 -20.80 -1.37
CA SER A 334 1.39 -20.48 -2.02
C SER A 334 1.00 -21.58 -3.00
N GLY A 335 -0.13 -22.23 -2.74
CA GLY A 335 -0.76 -23.12 -3.72
C GLY A 335 -1.26 -22.37 -4.96
N THR A 336 -1.60 -21.08 -4.78
CA THR A 336 -2.16 -20.22 -5.83
C THR A 336 -1.12 -19.76 -6.84
N TYR A 337 0.02 -19.24 -6.39
CA TYR A 337 1.03 -18.64 -7.29
C TYR A 337 2.38 -19.35 -7.29
N ALA A 338 2.69 -20.13 -6.24
CA ALA A 338 3.90 -20.93 -6.13
C ALA A 338 5.21 -20.25 -6.60
N PRO A 339 5.59 -19.05 -6.09
CA PRO A 339 6.82 -18.39 -6.53
C PRO A 339 8.06 -19.27 -6.36
N PRO A 340 9.05 -19.19 -7.26
CA PRO A 340 10.20 -20.07 -7.25
C PRO A 340 11.16 -19.77 -6.10
N LYS A 341 11.81 -20.80 -5.57
CA LYS A 341 12.86 -20.70 -4.55
C LYS A 341 13.96 -19.70 -4.89
N ALA A 342 14.29 -19.55 -6.17
CA ALA A 342 15.33 -18.66 -6.66
C ALA A 342 15.10 -17.18 -6.31
N ASP A 343 13.84 -16.81 -6.03
CA ASP A 343 13.45 -15.42 -5.77
C ASP A 343 13.36 -15.10 -4.27
N LEU A 344 13.59 -16.08 -3.38
CA LEU A 344 13.66 -15.88 -1.92
C LEU A 344 14.67 -14.80 -1.49
N PRO A 345 15.86 -14.66 -2.09
CA PRO A 345 16.76 -13.54 -1.77
C PRO A 345 16.15 -12.17 -2.07
N LYS A 346 15.32 -12.06 -3.12
CA LYS A 346 14.63 -10.81 -3.47
C LYS A 346 13.45 -10.53 -2.56
N LEU A 347 12.74 -11.58 -2.14
CA LEU A 347 11.77 -11.49 -1.06
C LEU A 347 12.42 -11.03 0.25
N LYS A 348 13.63 -11.48 0.57
CA LYS A 348 14.34 -10.98 1.74
C LYS A 348 14.71 -9.50 1.60
N GLU A 349 15.26 -9.12 0.44
CA GLU A 349 15.71 -7.76 0.12
C GLU A 349 14.59 -6.71 0.24
N ILE A 350 13.37 -7.00 -0.23
CA ILE A 350 12.25 -6.03 -0.16
C ILE A 350 11.92 -5.63 1.28
N PHE A 351 12.03 -6.55 2.25
CA PHE A 351 11.80 -6.25 3.66
C PHE A 351 12.97 -5.53 4.31
N GLU A 352 14.22 -5.86 3.95
CA GLU A 352 15.40 -5.16 4.47
C GLU A 352 15.45 -3.70 4.00
N VAL A 353 15.00 -3.42 2.78
CA VAL A 353 14.90 -2.05 2.23
C VAL A 353 13.79 -1.25 2.91
N ASN A 354 12.62 -1.87 3.12
CA ASN A 354 11.46 -1.19 3.70
C ASN A 354 11.54 -1.05 5.24
N PHE A 355 12.24 -1.96 5.90
CA PHE A 355 12.43 -1.96 7.35
C PHE A 355 13.93 -2.10 7.69
N PRO A 356 14.72 -1.02 7.55
CA PRO A 356 16.16 -1.07 7.82
C PRO A 356 16.48 -1.65 9.21
N GLY A 357 17.28 -2.72 9.24
CA GLY A 357 17.65 -3.41 10.47
C GLY A 357 16.67 -4.51 10.93
N ILE A 358 15.64 -4.83 10.16
CA ILE A 358 14.76 -5.96 10.45
C ILE A 358 15.54 -7.29 10.40
N SER A 359 15.25 -8.17 11.36
CA SER A 359 15.70 -9.55 11.29
C SER A 359 14.69 -10.33 10.44
N VAL A 360 15.08 -10.73 9.24
CA VAL A 360 14.21 -11.46 8.30
C VAL A 360 14.92 -12.70 7.74
N GLU A 361 14.16 -13.78 7.63
CA GLU A 361 14.59 -15.04 7.04
C GLU A 361 13.56 -15.50 6.01
N ALA A 362 14.00 -15.66 4.76
CA ALA A 362 13.17 -16.17 3.67
C ALA A 362 13.42 -17.67 3.49
N LYS A 363 12.41 -18.52 3.65
CA LYS A 363 12.51 -19.97 3.57
C LYS A 363 11.71 -20.54 2.39
N ASP A 364 12.20 -21.65 1.86
CA ASP A 364 11.52 -22.38 0.80
C ASP A 364 10.40 -23.24 1.41
N ARG A 365 9.26 -23.34 0.72
CA ARG A 365 8.10 -24.13 1.17
C ARG A 365 8.41 -25.60 1.42
N ASP A 366 9.48 -26.10 0.80
CA ASP A 366 9.94 -27.48 0.93
C ASP A 366 10.94 -27.67 2.10
N ASP A 367 11.28 -26.61 2.83
CA ASP A 367 12.12 -26.67 4.04
C ASP A 367 11.40 -27.44 5.18
N GLU A 368 12.05 -28.46 5.71
CA GLU A 368 11.44 -29.35 6.72
C GLU A 368 11.22 -28.65 8.06
N GLU A 369 12.09 -27.72 8.46
CA GLU A 369 11.88 -26.93 9.67
C GLU A 369 10.70 -25.96 9.51
N LEU A 370 10.55 -25.35 8.32
CA LEU A 370 9.39 -24.52 7.99
C LEU A 370 8.09 -25.31 8.11
N LYS A 371 8.02 -26.50 7.49
CA LYS A 371 6.83 -27.38 7.54
C LYS A 371 6.49 -27.78 8.97
N LYS A 372 7.49 -28.14 9.76
CA LYS A 372 7.31 -28.51 11.18
C LYS A 372 6.75 -27.33 11.98
N ALA A 373 7.38 -26.16 11.89
CA ALA A 373 6.92 -24.97 12.61
C ALA A 373 5.51 -24.54 12.18
N ARG A 374 5.19 -24.66 10.88
CA ARG A 374 3.84 -24.43 10.36
C ARG A 374 2.82 -25.38 10.99
N GLN A 375 3.13 -26.68 11.04
CA GLN A 375 2.24 -27.67 11.63
C GLN A 375 2.03 -27.41 13.13
N GLU A 376 3.08 -27.09 13.89
CA GLU A 376 2.99 -26.75 15.31
C GLU A 376 2.07 -25.55 15.57
N ILE A 377 2.11 -24.53 14.70
CA ILE A 377 1.19 -23.39 14.79
C ILE A 377 -0.25 -23.85 14.53
N LEU A 378 -0.50 -24.60 13.46
CA LEU A 378 -1.85 -25.07 13.12
C LEU A 378 -2.44 -25.97 14.22
N ASP A 379 -1.64 -26.85 14.80
CA ASP A 379 -2.05 -27.74 15.89
C ASP A 379 -2.42 -26.96 17.17
N ALA A 380 -1.83 -25.79 17.40
CA ALA A 380 -2.19 -24.93 18.54
C ALA A 380 -3.59 -24.30 18.42
N TRP A 381 -4.16 -24.30 17.21
CA TRP A 381 -5.47 -23.72 16.86
C TRP A 381 -6.51 -24.76 16.40
N ALA A 382 -6.14 -26.04 16.32
CA ALA A 382 -7.05 -27.17 16.14
C ALA A 382 -7.79 -27.48 17.44
#